data_AF-A0A0D0DTS9-F1
#
_entry.id   AF-A0A0D0DTS9-F1
#
_cell.length_a   1.000
_cell.length_b   1.000
_cell.length_c   1.000
_cell.angle_alpha   90.00
_cell.angle_beta   90.00
_cell.angle_gamma   90.00
#
_symmetry.space_group_name_H-M   'P 1'
#
loop_
_entity.id
_entity.type
_entity.pdbx_description
1 polymer ?
#
loop_
_entity_poly.entity_id
_entity_poly.type
_entity_poly.pdbx_seq_one_letter_code
_entity_poly.pdbx_strand_id
1 'polypeptide(L)'
;MLVNQRNWESKREKLGKLTAVVSLLPEKHTSLSKRPVKKIAILKRLRTPFEARQAKQPEDQNQVQNDLLSILSAHLDLYHPAISLKHHRCIREAIALHTLDHITKKRRRVLKNNERISHALSDPPEDVQDQGFTRPSVLIILPFRSSALAWINALTTHTPSFQIENHTRFLGEYDLPPDAVDKLVTAPPGTYPADHVETFKGNVDDSFRVGIKMTRKSIKLFADFYSCDLILASPLGLRMSIEKEKSADFLSSIEILVVDQMNALAMQNWDHVQFILSHLNNLPKESRDADFSRIKPWYLDGYSAYLRQSIFMSPFEIPETRSLFNASLKNLAGKVRVEKTWPALHVPEGVDQTFLTFDCSNPKDEADKRFSYFTTHLLPKVLKSAVQSANTVVFVPSSFDFIRVRNYFRKQGGISFAVLSEYSSNQDISRARQAFFSGKNSFLLISERFHFYRRYKIRGIRNILFYGPPSHPQFFSEFLTYPFLDDGVEVSDITCRVVSCRYDWFKLERILGSKGVNEVLEV
;
A
#
# COMPACT_ATOMS: atom_id res chain seq x y z
N MET A 1 -7.37 -8.44 -28.93
CA MET A 1 -7.77 -7.19 -29.63
C MET A 1 -8.77 -6.32 -28.86
N LEU A 2 -9.79 -6.83 -28.16
CA LEU A 2 -10.78 -6.00 -27.44
C LEU A 2 -10.25 -5.23 -26.21
N VAL A 3 -9.23 -5.72 -25.50
CA VAL A 3 -8.76 -5.07 -24.25
C VAL A 3 -7.93 -3.81 -24.49
N ASN A 4 -7.21 -3.75 -25.61
CA ASN A 4 -6.43 -2.57 -25.99
C ASN A 4 -7.33 -1.37 -26.33
N GLN A 5 -8.59 -1.63 -26.70
CA GLN A 5 -9.57 -0.57 -26.94
C GLN A 5 -10.07 0.09 -25.65
N ARG A 6 -9.82 -0.51 -24.47
CA ARG A 6 -10.27 0.02 -23.15
C ARG A 6 -11.76 0.41 -23.12
N ASN A 7 -12.59 -0.30 -23.89
CA ASN A 7 -14.05 -0.10 -23.97
C ASN A 7 -14.75 -0.61 -22.71
N TRP A 8 -14.46 -0.02 -21.56
CA TRP A 8 -15.03 -0.42 -20.29
C TRP A 8 -16.08 0.59 -19.88
N GLU A 9 -17.27 0.12 -19.55
CA GLU A 9 -18.29 0.95 -18.95
C GLU A 9 -18.15 0.94 -17.44
N SER A 10 -18.11 2.13 -16.86
CA SER A 10 -17.98 2.31 -15.40
C SER A 10 -19.32 2.72 -14.80
N LYS A 11 -19.77 1.99 -13.79
CA LYS A 11 -21.00 2.29 -13.04
C LYS A 11 -20.70 2.29 -11.55
N ARG A 12 -21.29 3.25 -10.83
CA ARG A 12 -21.25 3.27 -9.36
C ARG A 12 -22.28 2.28 -8.84
N GLU A 13 -21.85 1.30 -8.07
CA GLU A 13 -22.70 0.26 -7.47
C GLU A 13 -22.47 0.17 -5.96
N LYS A 14 -23.51 -0.26 -5.24
CA LYS A 14 -23.41 -0.61 -3.82
C LYS A 14 -23.24 -2.13 -3.70
N LEU A 15 -22.09 -2.56 -3.18
CA LEU A 15 -21.71 -3.96 -2.99
C LEU A 15 -21.72 -4.24 -1.47
N GLY A 16 -22.89 -4.63 -0.96
CA GLY A 16 -23.11 -4.75 0.48
C GLY A 16 -22.99 -3.38 1.18
N LYS A 17 -22.04 -3.24 2.10
CA LYS A 17 -21.71 -1.94 2.73
C LYS A 17 -20.75 -1.08 1.91
N LEU A 18 -20.09 -1.64 0.89
CA LEU A 18 -19.10 -0.94 0.09
C LEU A 18 -19.78 -0.15 -1.03
N THR A 19 -19.41 1.11 -1.19
CA THR A 19 -19.71 1.86 -2.42
C THR A 19 -18.50 1.69 -3.35
N ALA A 20 -18.73 1.30 -4.60
CA ALA A 20 -17.64 1.04 -5.52
C ALA A 20 -17.97 1.50 -6.95
N VAL A 21 -16.94 1.90 -7.68
CA VAL A 21 -17.00 2.06 -9.13
C VAL A 21 -16.57 0.74 -9.76
N VAL A 22 -17.50 0.14 -10.48
CA VAL A 22 -17.34 -1.13 -11.17
C VAL A 22 -17.19 -0.84 -12.65
N SER A 23 -16.07 -1.25 -13.24
CA SER A 23 -15.82 -1.11 -14.67
C SER A 23 -15.82 -2.50 -15.31
N LEU A 24 -16.70 -2.73 -16.28
CA LEU A 24 -16.89 -4.00 -16.98
C LEU A 24 -16.88 -3.78 -18.50
N LEU A 25 -16.62 -4.84 -19.27
CA LEU A 25 -16.87 -4.83 -20.71
C LEU A 25 -18.40 -4.77 -20.98
N PRO A 26 -18.86 -4.07 -22.04
CA PRO A 26 -20.28 -3.93 -22.37
C PRO A 26 -21.03 -5.26 -22.41
N GLU A 27 -20.45 -6.30 -23.03
CA GLU A 27 -21.08 -7.62 -23.13
C GLU A 27 -21.32 -8.32 -21.77
N LYS A 28 -20.71 -7.84 -20.67
CA LYS A 28 -20.76 -8.45 -19.32
C LYS A 28 -21.64 -7.69 -18.31
N HIS A 29 -22.68 -6.99 -18.78
CA HIS A 29 -23.55 -6.08 -17.99
C HIS A 29 -24.29 -6.63 -16.75
N THR A 30 -24.04 -7.87 -16.29
CA THR A 30 -24.62 -8.32 -15.02
C THR A 30 -23.94 -7.60 -13.85
N SER A 31 -24.66 -6.66 -13.24
CA SER A 31 -24.26 -5.96 -12.00
C SER A 31 -23.72 -6.93 -10.96
N LEU A 32 -22.62 -6.56 -10.31
CA LEU A 32 -22.01 -7.38 -9.27
C LEU A 32 -22.93 -7.56 -8.07
N SER A 33 -23.72 -6.54 -7.75
CA SER A 33 -24.71 -6.58 -6.68
C SER A 33 -25.79 -7.66 -6.90
N LYS A 34 -26.06 -8.03 -8.15
CA LYS A 34 -27.05 -9.04 -8.54
C LYS A 34 -26.45 -10.43 -8.71
N ARG A 35 -25.13 -10.59 -8.62
CA ARG A 35 -24.51 -11.92 -8.66
C ARG A 35 -24.78 -12.62 -7.34
N PRO A 36 -25.36 -13.83 -7.33
CA PRO A 36 -25.67 -14.52 -6.09
C PRO A 36 -24.39 -14.79 -5.31
N VAL A 37 -24.25 -14.14 -4.15
CA VAL A 37 -23.20 -14.38 -3.13
C VAL A 37 -23.13 -15.88 -2.76
N LYS A 38 -24.22 -16.62 -2.98
CA LYS A 38 -24.34 -18.07 -2.75
C LYS A 38 -23.45 -18.97 -3.63
N LYS A 39 -22.61 -18.42 -4.52
CA LYS A 39 -21.65 -19.19 -5.35
C LYS A 39 -20.18 -18.81 -5.14
N ILE A 40 -19.77 -18.34 -3.95
CA ILE A 40 -18.34 -18.38 -3.61
C ILE A 40 -17.97 -19.86 -3.45
N ALA A 41 -17.51 -20.49 -4.53
CA ALA A 41 -17.18 -21.90 -4.58
C ALA A 41 -15.86 -22.19 -3.83
N ILE A 42 -15.72 -21.73 -2.59
CA ILE A 42 -14.59 -22.06 -1.73
C ILE A 42 -14.66 -23.55 -1.39
N LEU A 43 -13.54 -24.24 -1.47
CA LEU A 43 -13.45 -25.63 -1.09
C LEU A 43 -13.90 -25.82 0.36
N LYS A 44 -14.78 -26.81 0.59
CA LYS A 44 -15.35 -27.12 1.92
C LYS A 44 -14.29 -27.16 3.03
N ARG A 45 -13.12 -27.74 2.75
CA ARG A 45 -11.99 -27.86 3.69
C ARG A 45 -11.41 -26.52 4.17
N LEU A 46 -11.51 -25.46 3.37
CA LEU A 46 -11.07 -24.10 3.71
C LEU A 46 -12.23 -23.27 4.27
N ARG A 47 -13.45 -23.55 3.83
CA ARG A 47 -14.68 -22.89 4.29
C ARG A 47 -15.00 -23.19 5.75
N THR A 48 -14.83 -24.43 6.21
CA THR A 48 -15.17 -24.81 7.59
C THR A 48 -14.34 -24.06 8.66
N PRO A 49 -13.01 -23.98 8.58
CA PRO A 49 -12.23 -23.14 9.50
C PRO A 49 -12.60 -21.66 9.45
N PHE A 50 -12.93 -21.15 8.27
CA PHE A 50 -13.35 -19.76 8.09
C PHE A 50 -14.69 -19.46 8.79
N GLU A 51 -15.72 -20.29 8.58
CA GLU A 51 -17.04 -20.12 9.24
C GLU A 51 -16.92 -20.25 10.77
N ALA A 52 -16.13 -21.20 11.26
CA ALA A 52 -15.87 -21.37 12.69
C ALA A 52 -15.19 -20.14 13.31
N ARG A 53 -14.44 -19.38 12.51
CA ARG A 53 -13.80 -18.14 12.93
C ARG A 53 -14.76 -16.96 12.89
N GLN A 54 -15.55 -16.82 11.83
CA GLN A 54 -16.58 -15.78 11.72
C GLN A 54 -17.56 -15.84 12.91
N ALA A 55 -17.89 -17.04 13.37
CA ALA A 55 -18.72 -17.24 14.56
C ALA A 55 -18.15 -16.64 15.86
N LYS A 56 -16.84 -16.34 15.90
CA LYS A 56 -16.13 -15.74 17.05
C LYS A 56 -15.74 -14.28 16.82
N GLN A 57 -16.07 -13.71 15.66
CA GLN A 57 -15.69 -12.36 15.25
C GLN A 57 -16.89 -11.40 15.33
N PRO A 58 -16.65 -10.09 15.49
CA PRO A 58 -17.72 -9.09 15.43
C PRO A 58 -18.44 -9.13 14.08
N GLU A 59 -19.76 -8.98 14.09
CA GLU A 59 -20.59 -9.07 12.88
C GLU A 59 -20.20 -8.07 11.78
N ASP A 60 -19.73 -6.89 12.17
CA ASP A 60 -19.18 -5.89 11.25
C ASP A 60 -17.96 -6.42 10.46
N GLN A 61 -17.09 -7.22 11.08
CA GLN A 61 -15.95 -7.84 10.40
C GLN A 61 -16.41 -8.97 9.47
N ASN A 62 -17.41 -9.76 9.90
CA ASN A 62 -18.00 -10.82 9.08
C ASN A 62 -18.59 -10.25 7.78
N GLN A 63 -19.36 -9.16 7.89
CA GLN A 63 -19.94 -8.50 6.72
C GLN A 63 -18.87 -7.98 5.75
N VAL A 64 -17.82 -7.32 6.26
CA VAL A 64 -16.72 -6.83 5.42
C VAL A 64 -16.02 -7.98 4.69
N GLN A 65 -15.77 -9.10 5.36
CA GLN A 65 -15.18 -10.28 4.72
C GLN A 65 -16.08 -10.85 3.63
N ASN A 66 -17.38 -10.98 3.90
CA ASN A 66 -18.34 -11.54 2.96
C ASN A 66 -18.52 -10.65 1.72
N ASP A 67 -18.63 -9.33 1.92
CA ASP A 67 -18.70 -8.34 0.84
C ASP A 67 -17.44 -8.40 -0.02
N LEU A 68 -16.26 -8.46 0.61
CA LEU A 68 -14.99 -8.56 -0.09
C LEU A 68 -14.86 -9.87 -0.87
N LEU A 69 -15.17 -11.02 -0.26
CA LEU A 69 -15.10 -12.33 -0.93
C LEU A 69 -16.04 -12.41 -2.13
N SER A 70 -17.20 -11.74 -2.08
CA SER A 70 -18.11 -11.67 -3.23
C SER A 70 -17.43 -11.02 -4.44
N ILE A 71 -16.68 -9.94 -4.24
CA ILE A 71 -15.91 -9.24 -5.27
C ILE A 71 -14.75 -10.12 -5.76
N LEU A 72 -13.99 -10.69 -4.82
CA LEU A 72 -12.82 -11.51 -5.14
C LEU A 72 -13.20 -12.75 -5.98
N SER A 73 -14.32 -13.38 -5.67
CA SER A 73 -14.84 -14.56 -6.39
C SER A 73 -15.22 -14.29 -7.84
N ALA A 74 -15.50 -13.03 -8.20
CA ALA A 74 -15.74 -12.62 -9.57
C ALA A 74 -14.45 -12.50 -10.41
N HIS A 75 -13.28 -12.70 -9.79
CA HIS A 75 -11.95 -12.58 -10.39
C HIS A 75 -11.70 -11.25 -11.07
N LEU A 76 -12.34 -10.18 -10.58
CA LEU A 76 -12.10 -8.80 -11.00
C LEU A 76 -10.85 -8.26 -10.34
N ASP A 77 -10.16 -7.36 -11.04
CA ASP A 77 -9.18 -6.51 -10.39
C ASP A 77 -9.87 -5.68 -9.30
N LEU A 78 -9.23 -5.53 -8.15
CA LEU A 78 -9.77 -4.80 -7.02
C LEU A 78 -8.75 -3.75 -6.56
N TYR A 79 -9.20 -2.52 -6.40
CA TYR A 79 -8.50 -1.51 -5.63
C TYR A 79 -9.37 -1.01 -4.46
N HIS A 80 -8.91 -1.25 -3.24
CA HIS A 80 -9.58 -0.80 -2.02
C HIS A 80 -8.71 0.24 -1.27
N PRO A 81 -8.92 1.55 -1.53
CA PRO A 81 -8.19 2.65 -0.90
C PRO A 81 -8.86 3.19 0.38
N ALA A 82 -9.44 2.31 1.19
CA ALA A 82 -10.31 2.73 2.29
C ALA A 82 -10.26 1.78 3.49
N ILE A 83 -9.13 1.10 3.67
CA ILE A 83 -8.97 0.10 4.72
C ILE A 83 -8.76 0.80 6.06
N SER A 84 -9.64 0.54 7.01
CA SER A 84 -9.43 0.98 8.39
C SER A 84 -8.48 0.04 9.12
N LEU A 85 -7.79 0.54 10.14
CA LEU A 85 -6.95 -0.29 11.03
C LEU A 85 -7.74 -1.46 11.64
N LYS A 86 -9.01 -1.22 12.02
CA LYS A 86 -9.91 -2.23 12.59
C LYS A 86 -10.21 -3.37 11.63
N HIS A 87 -10.34 -3.09 10.34
CA HIS A 87 -10.74 -4.08 9.32
C HIS A 87 -9.56 -4.73 8.61
N HIS A 88 -8.34 -4.17 8.73
CA HIS A 88 -7.18 -4.66 7.97
C HIS A 88 -6.89 -6.14 8.20
N ARG A 89 -7.00 -6.62 9.44
CA ARG A 89 -6.82 -8.05 9.77
C ARG A 89 -7.85 -8.93 9.09
N CYS A 90 -9.15 -8.64 9.24
CA CYS A 90 -10.20 -9.52 8.69
C CYS A 90 -10.21 -9.51 7.15
N ILE A 91 -9.90 -8.37 6.53
CA ILE A 91 -9.71 -8.22 5.08
C ILE A 91 -8.55 -9.10 4.59
N ARG A 92 -7.40 -9.06 5.27
CA ARG A 92 -6.23 -9.90 4.95
C ARG A 92 -6.56 -11.38 5.03
N GLU A 93 -7.32 -11.78 6.05
CA GLU A 93 -7.80 -13.16 6.22
C GLU A 93 -8.71 -13.60 5.05
N ALA A 94 -9.63 -12.74 4.60
CA ALA A 94 -10.47 -13.03 3.44
C ALA A 94 -9.66 -13.16 2.14
N ILE A 95 -8.68 -12.29 1.90
CA ILE A 95 -7.81 -12.40 0.72
C ILE A 95 -6.93 -13.66 0.81
N ALA A 96 -6.38 -13.98 1.99
CA ALA A 96 -5.62 -15.21 2.22
C ALA A 96 -6.46 -16.47 1.95
N LEU A 97 -7.74 -16.48 2.31
CA LEU A 97 -8.66 -17.57 1.97
C LEU A 97 -8.82 -17.73 0.46
N HIS A 98 -9.02 -16.62 -0.25
CA HIS A 98 -9.16 -16.58 -1.71
C HIS A 98 -7.89 -17.10 -2.43
N THR A 99 -6.70 -16.68 -1.98
CA THR A 99 -5.44 -17.16 -2.56
C THR A 99 -5.20 -18.64 -2.28
N LEU A 100 -5.49 -19.12 -1.06
CA LEU A 100 -5.37 -20.55 -0.70
C LEU A 100 -6.32 -21.43 -1.51
N ASP A 101 -7.55 -20.97 -1.72
CA ASP A 101 -8.54 -21.67 -2.52
C ASP A 101 -8.08 -21.78 -3.99
N HIS A 102 -7.57 -20.69 -4.56
CA HIS A 102 -6.99 -20.67 -5.90
C HIS A 102 -5.83 -21.66 -6.05
N ILE A 103 -4.82 -21.59 -5.18
CA ILE A 103 -3.65 -22.48 -5.20
C ILE A 103 -4.09 -23.94 -5.06
N THR A 104 -5.02 -24.22 -4.13
CA THR A 104 -5.52 -25.58 -3.92
C THR A 104 -6.19 -26.13 -5.17
N LYS A 105 -7.09 -25.35 -5.80
CA LYS A 105 -7.83 -25.77 -6.99
C LYS A 105 -6.89 -26.03 -8.16
N LYS A 106 -5.92 -25.13 -8.38
CA LYS A 106 -4.88 -25.27 -9.41
C LYS A 106 -4.09 -26.57 -9.19
N ARG A 107 -3.57 -26.78 -7.98
CA ARG A 107 -2.81 -28.00 -7.64
C ARG A 107 -3.64 -29.27 -7.81
N ARG A 108 -4.91 -29.27 -7.40
CA ARG A 108 -5.80 -30.42 -7.56
C ARG A 108 -6.01 -30.78 -9.04
N ARG A 109 -6.15 -29.78 -9.91
CA ARG A 109 -6.26 -29.99 -11.36
C ARG A 109 -4.99 -30.64 -11.92
N VAL A 110 -3.82 -30.08 -11.59
CA VAL A 110 -2.53 -30.61 -12.05
C VAL A 110 -2.31 -32.05 -11.60
N LEU A 111 -2.60 -32.38 -10.35
CA LEU A 111 -2.44 -33.75 -9.84
C LEU A 111 -3.39 -34.75 -10.54
N LYS A 112 -4.65 -34.38 -10.77
CA LYS A 112 -5.61 -35.24 -11.48
C LYS A 112 -5.17 -35.47 -12.93
N ASN A 113 -4.63 -34.44 -13.57
CA ASN A 113 -4.13 -34.54 -14.93
C ASN A 113 -2.83 -35.35 -15.01
N ASN A 114 -1.93 -35.24 -14.03
CA ASN A 114 -0.76 -36.11 -13.92
C ASN A 114 -1.18 -37.58 -13.81
N GLU A 115 -2.19 -37.88 -12.99
CA GLU A 115 -2.75 -39.23 -12.85
C GLU A 115 -3.37 -39.73 -14.16
N ARG A 116 -4.14 -38.88 -14.87
CA ARG A 116 -4.65 -39.20 -16.22
C ARG A 116 -3.53 -39.54 -17.20
N ILE A 117 -2.46 -38.75 -17.23
CA ILE A 117 -1.31 -38.97 -18.12
C ILE A 117 -0.58 -40.26 -17.75
N SER A 118 -0.34 -40.52 -16.46
CA SER A 118 0.36 -41.75 -16.03
C SER A 118 -0.43 -43.03 -16.33
N HIS A 119 -1.75 -42.93 -16.49
CA HIS A 119 -2.63 -44.05 -16.84
C HIS A 119 -2.99 -44.10 -18.34
N ALA A 120 -2.50 -43.17 -19.15
CA ALA A 120 -2.75 -43.19 -20.59
C ALA A 120 -1.93 -44.32 -21.24
N LEU A 121 -2.60 -45.19 -22.00
CA LEU A 121 -2.00 -46.30 -22.74
C LEU A 121 -1.45 -45.85 -24.12
N SER A 122 -1.77 -44.63 -24.54
CA SER A 122 -1.41 -43.98 -25.80
C SER A 122 -0.84 -42.59 -25.54
N ASP A 123 -0.63 -41.80 -26.59
CA ASP A 123 -0.16 -40.42 -26.47
C ASP A 123 -0.99 -39.60 -25.46
N PRO A 124 -0.35 -38.70 -24.69
CA PRO A 124 -1.00 -37.89 -23.68
C PRO A 124 -2.14 -37.05 -24.28
N PRO A 125 -3.29 -36.92 -23.60
CA PRO A 125 -4.44 -36.22 -24.15
C PRO A 125 -4.14 -34.74 -24.46
N GLU A 126 -4.48 -34.28 -25.67
CA GLU A 126 -4.28 -32.87 -26.11
C GLU A 126 -5.03 -31.85 -25.23
N ASP A 127 -6.04 -32.28 -24.45
CA ASP A 127 -6.84 -31.41 -23.56
C ASP A 127 -6.13 -31.04 -22.25
N VAL A 128 -4.90 -31.53 -22.00
CA VAL A 128 -4.19 -31.36 -20.72
C VAL A 128 -3.36 -30.07 -20.68
N GLN A 129 -4.00 -28.94 -20.98
CA GLN A 129 -3.42 -27.60 -20.91
C GLN A 129 -3.75 -26.92 -19.57
N ASP A 130 -3.07 -27.30 -18.50
CA ASP A 130 -3.37 -26.90 -17.13
C ASP A 130 -2.30 -26.07 -16.42
N GLN A 131 -1.15 -25.86 -17.05
CA GLN A 131 0.02 -25.19 -16.47
C GLN A 131 0.26 -23.79 -17.05
N GLY A 132 1.09 -23.02 -16.34
CA GLY A 132 1.78 -21.85 -16.90
C GLY A 132 3.25 -22.18 -17.12
N PHE A 133 4.04 -21.21 -17.58
CA PHE A 133 5.50 -21.35 -17.73
C PHE A 133 6.22 -21.72 -16.43
N THR A 134 5.74 -21.21 -15.30
CA THR A 134 6.32 -21.44 -13.98
C THR A 134 5.23 -21.80 -12.97
N ARG A 135 5.65 -22.43 -11.87
CA ARG A 135 4.74 -22.90 -10.84
C ARG A 135 4.08 -21.79 -10.01
N PRO A 136 4.80 -20.71 -9.61
CA PRO A 136 4.19 -19.64 -8.82
C PRO A 136 2.96 -19.07 -9.52
N SER A 137 1.85 -19.05 -8.78
CA SER A 137 0.57 -18.55 -9.28
C SER A 137 0.07 -17.35 -8.48
N VAL A 138 0.62 -17.13 -7.29
CA VAL A 138 0.24 -16.03 -6.41
C VAL A 138 1.50 -15.25 -6.02
N LEU A 139 1.40 -13.93 -6.11
CA LEU A 139 2.41 -13.01 -5.61
C LEU A 139 1.79 -12.06 -4.59
N ILE A 140 2.39 -11.93 -3.41
CA ILE A 140 2.00 -10.97 -2.38
C ILE A 140 3.17 -10.02 -2.11
N ILE A 141 2.97 -8.74 -2.41
CA ILE A 141 3.92 -7.66 -2.20
C ILE A 141 3.57 -6.89 -0.94
N LEU A 142 4.55 -6.77 -0.03
CA LEU A 142 4.37 -6.22 1.32
C LEU A 142 5.53 -5.30 1.71
N PRO A 143 5.30 -4.29 2.58
CA PRO A 143 6.35 -3.35 2.94
C PRO A 143 7.39 -3.95 3.90
N PHE A 144 6.97 -4.72 4.91
CA PHE A 144 7.84 -5.11 6.02
C PHE A 144 7.78 -6.62 6.35
N ARG A 145 8.82 -7.15 7.01
CA ARG A 145 8.83 -8.52 7.53
C ARG A 145 7.70 -8.79 8.53
N SER A 146 7.32 -7.81 9.35
CA SER A 146 6.15 -7.91 10.23
C SER A 146 4.85 -8.08 9.44
N SER A 147 4.73 -7.41 8.29
CA SER A 147 3.59 -7.60 7.37
C SER A 147 3.59 -9.00 6.79
N ALA A 148 4.76 -9.51 6.38
CA ALA A 148 4.94 -10.87 5.90
C ALA A 148 4.52 -11.92 6.93
N LEU A 149 5.00 -11.79 8.17
CA LEU A 149 4.61 -12.65 9.29
C LEU A 149 3.09 -12.65 9.49
N ALA A 150 2.46 -11.48 9.47
CA ALA A 150 1.03 -11.38 9.64
C ALA A 150 0.22 -11.94 8.45
N TRP A 151 0.80 -11.98 7.23
CA TRP A 151 0.23 -12.71 6.09
C TRP A 151 0.39 -14.22 6.20
N ILE A 152 1.51 -14.72 6.73
CA ILE A 152 1.66 -16.15 7.09
C ILE A 152 0.61 -16.54 8.12
N ASN A 153 0.42 -15.73 9.17
CA ASN A 153 -0.62 -15.94 10.17
C ASN A 153 -2.02 -15.95 9.54
N ALA A 154 -2.31 -15.05 8.59
CA ALA A 154 -3.59 -15.07 7.88
C ALA A 154 -3.80 -16.36 7.07
N LEU A 155 -2.77 -16.86 6.38
CA LEU A 155 -2.83 -18.13 5.66
C LEU A 155 -3.08 -19.31 6.59
N THR A 156 -2.35 -19.39 7.71
CA THR A 156 -2.43 -20.53 8.65
C THR A 156 -3.78 -20.62 9.36
N THR A 157 -4.50 -19.50 9.47
CA THR A 157 -5.83 -19.50 10.09
C THR A 157 -6.89 -20.29 9.34
N HIS A 158 -6.71 -20.50 8.02
CA HIS A 158 -7.58 -21.34 7.19
C HIS A 158 -7.07 -22.77 7.06
N THR A 159 -5.89 -23.05 7.63
CA THR A 159 -5.22 -24.35 7.59
C THR A 159 -4.70 -24.76 8.98
N PRO A 160 -5.53 -24.74 10.04
CA PRO A 160 -5.06 -24.95 11.42
C PRO A 160 -4.45 -26.33 11.67
N SER A 161 -4.78 -27.33 10.85
CA SER A 161 -4.24 -28.69 10.93
C SER A 161 -2.97 -28.92 10.12
N PHE A 162 -2.45 -27.89 9.43
CA PHE A 162 -1.29 -28.06 8.56
C PHE A 162 0.00 -27.91 9.35
N GLN A 163 0.96 -28.79 9.10
CA GLN A 163 2.32 -28.63 9.60
C GLN A 163 3.01 -27.48 8.86
N ILE A 164 3.72 -26.61 9.58
CA ILE A 164 4.49 -25.53 8.97
C ILE A 164 5.97 -25.91 8.99
N GLU A 165 6.51 -26.30 7.83
CA GLU A 165 7.93 -26.63 7.69
C GLU A 165 8.77 -25.34 7.64
N ASN A 166 9.94 -25.37 8.28
CA ASN A 166 10.84 -24.22 8.46
C ASN A 166 10.24 -23.03 9.26
N HIS A 167 9.20 -23.27 10.07
CA HIS A 167 8.56 -22.21 10.85
C HIS A 167 9.53 -21.54 11.85
N THR A 168 10.35 -22.31 12.56
CA THR A 168 11.33 -21.77 13.52
C THR A 168 12.32 -20.83 12.84
N ARG A 169 12.83 -21.21 11.66
CA ARG A 169 13.68 -20.35 10.83
C ARG A 169 12.94 -19.07 10.43
N PHE A 170 11.68 -19.21 9.99
CA PHE A 170 10.88 -18.08 9.58
C PHE A 170 10.67 -17.08 10.73
N LEU A 171 10.32 -17.55 11.92
CA LEU A 171 10.18 -16.69 13.10
C LEU A 171 11.52 -16.01 13.45
N GLY A 172 12.64 -16.73 13.40
CA GLY A 172 13.96 -16.14 13.64
C GLY A 172 14.36 -15.04 12.64
N GLU A 173 13.88 -15.12 11.38
CA GLU A 173 14.17 -14.11 10.36
C GLU A 173 13.12 -12.97 10.32
N TYR A 174 11.84 -13.24 10.63
CA TYR A 174 10.73 -12.32 10.37
C TYR A 174 10.06 -11.75 11.62
N ASP A 175 10.24 -12.37 12.77
CA ASP A 175 9.78 -11.83 14.04
C ASP A 175 10.90 -11.01 14.70
N LEU A 176 10.59 -10.40 15.84
CA LEU A 176 11.60 -9.82 16.71
C LEU A 176 12.35 -10.94 17.45
N PRO A 177 13.66 -10.75 17.75
CA PRO A 177 14.39 -11.64 18.64
C PRO A 177 13.67 -11.80 20.00
N PRO A 178 13.76 -12.97 20.66
CA PRO A 178 13.04 -13.21 21.92
C PRO A 178 13.33 -12.22 23.06
N ASP A 179 14.52 -11.62 23.05
CA ASP A 179 15.01 -10.63 24.01
C ASP A 179 14.74 -9.17 23.57
N ALA A 180 14.26 -8.96 22.35
CA ALA A 180 13.97 -7.64 21.84
C ALA A 180 12.62 -7.12 22.35
N VAL A 181 12.65 -5.92 22.95
CA VAL A 181 11.45 -5.22 23.40
C VAL A 181 10.95 -4.28 22.30
N ASP A 182 9.75 -4.54 21.80
CA ASP A 182 9.06 -3.62 20.89
C ASP A 182 8.55 -2.40 21.65
N LYS A 183 9.34 -1.32 21.60
CA LYS A 183 9.05 -0.05 22.30
C LYS A 183 7.71 0.57 21.90
N LEU A 184 7.20 0.30 20.70
CA LEU A 184 5.93 0.86 20.25
C LEU A 184 4.75 0.12 20.90
N VAL A 185 4.87 -1.20 21.03
CA VAL A 185 3.83 -2.06 21.61
C VAL A 185 3.83 -2.01 23.14
N THR A 186 5.01 -1.94 23.77
CA THR A 186 5.12 -1.92 25.24
C THR A 186 4.89 -0.55 25.85
N ALA A 187 4.88 0.52 25.06
CA ALA A 187 4.61 1.85 25.57
C ALA A 187 3.16 1.97 26.08
N PRO A 188 2.91 2.83 27.09
CA PRO A 188 1.55 3.08 27.56
C PRO A 188 0.60 3.47 26.42
N PRO A 189 -0.67 3.02 26.43
CA PRO A 189 -1.65 3.41 25.42
C PRO A 189 -1.72 4.93 25.23
N GLY A 190 -1.71 5.39 23.99
CA GLY A 190 -1.72 6.82 23.66
C GLY A 190 -0.34 7.49 23.58
N THR A 191 0.75 6.79 23.93
CA THR A 191 2.13 7.31 23.74
C THR A 191 2.44 7.58 22.28
N TYR A 192 2.10 6.61 21.42
CA TYR A 192 2.26 6.69 19.97
C TYR A 192 0.88 6.58 19.29
N PRO A 193 0.71 7.22 18.11
CA PRO A 193 -0.48 7.06 17.29
C PRO A 193 -0.72 5.59 16.89
N ALA A 194 -1.99 5.17 16.88
CA ALA A 194 -2.35 3.76 16.65
C ALA A 194 -1.93 3.25 15.25
N ASP A 195 -1.99 4.09 14.23
CA ASP A 195 -1.54 3.76 12.87
C ASP A 195 -0.01 3.56 12.81
N HIS A 196 0.73 4.37 13.56
CA HIS A 196 2.18 4.26 13.65
C HIS A 196 2.57 2.95 14.36
N VAL A 197 1.92 2.62 15.48
CA VAL A 197 2.14 1.33 16.16
C VAL A 197 1.79 0.16 15.25
N GLU A 198 0.63 0.18 14.59
CA GLU A 198 0.23 -0.93 13.71
C GLU A 198 1.19 -1.14 12.54
N THR A 199 1.71 -0.05 11.96
CA THR A 199 2.62 -0.08 10.80
C THR A 199 4.02 -0.56 11.19
N PHE A 200 4.53 -0.14 12.36
CA PHE A 200 5.93 -0.33 12.74
C PHE A 200 6.16 -1.31 13.90
N LYS A 201 5.12 -1.95 14.42
CA LYS A 201 5.30 -3.08 15.35
C LYS A 201 5.99 -4.25 14.66
N GLY A 202 6.82 -4.96 15.42
CA GLY A 202 7.58 -6.11 14.95
C GLY A 202 8.78 -5.74 14.08
N ASN A 203 9.22 -6.69 13.26
CA ASN A 203 10.38 -6.51 12.40
C ASN A 203 10.05 -5.66 11.14
N VAL A 204 10.59 -4.44 11.08
CA VAL A 204 10.34 -3.47 10.00
C VAL A 204 11.38 -3.51 8.87
N ASP A 205 12.19 -4.57 8.79
CA ASP A 205 13.08 -4.78 7.64
C ASP A 205 12.27 -4.91 6.35
N ASP A 206 12.68 -4.17 5.31
CA ASP A 206 12.03 -4.09 4.01
C ASP A 206 12.78 -4.86 2.92
N SER A 207 13.75 -5.69 3.29
CA SER A 207 14.55 -6.52 2.38
C SER A 207 14.32 -8.00 2.67
N PHE A 208 13.23 -8.54 2.13
CA PHE A 208 12.87 -9.95 2.33
C PHE A 208 12.16 -10.56 1.13
N ARG A 209 12.22 -11.89 1.06
CA ARG A 209 11.51 -12.70 0.07
C ARG A 209 11.43 -14.15 0.52
N VAL A 210 10.28 -14.77 0.36
CA VAL A 210 10.05 -16.17 0.72
C VAL A 210 9.14 -16.83 -0.31
N GLY A 211 9.60 -17.96 -0.85
CA GLY A 211 8.75 -18.88 -1.62
C GLY A 211 8.01 -19.82 -0.67
N ILE A 212 6.72 -20.01 -0.90
CA ILE A 212 5.85 -20.86 -0.09
C ILE A 212 5.27 -21.97 -0.96
N LYS A 213 5.51 -23.22 -0.56
CA LYS A 213 4.98 -24.40 -1.22
C LYS A 213 3.88 -25.03 -0.36
N MET A 214 2.71 -25.21 -0.95
CA MET A 214 1.55 -25.82 -0.31
C MET A 214 1.49 -27.31 -0.66
N THR A 215 1.36 -28.17 0.35
CA THR A 215 1.11 -29.61 0.18
C THR A 215 -0.30 -29.98 0.64
N ARG A 216 -0.61 -31.28 0.76
CA ARG A 216 -1.93 -31.73 1.21
C ARG A 216 -2.20 -31.38 2.68
N LYS A 217 -1.15 -31.37 3.52
CA LYS A 217 -1.21 -31.20 4.98
C LYS A 217 -0.06 -30.35 5.54
N SER A 218 0.77 -29.73 4.70
CA SER A 218 1.86 -28.87 5.15
C SER A 218 2.00 -27.60 4.31
N ILE A 219 2.55 -26.57 4.96
CA ILE A 219 3.02 -25.33 4.33
C ILE A 219 4.53 -25.31 4.49
N LYS A 220 5.27 -25.38 3.38
CA LYS A 220 6.73 -25.31 3.39
C LYS A 220 7.19 -23.90 3.05
N LEU A 221 7.81 -23.25 4.03
CA LEU A 221 8.43 -21.93 3.85
C LEU A 221 9.85 -22.09 3.28
N PHE A 222 10.34 -21.03 2.62
CA PHE A 222 11.64 -21.00 1.95
C PHE A 222 11.80 -22.05 0.83
N ALA A 223 10.72 -22.34 0.11
CA ALA A 223 10.82 -23.08 -1.15
C ALA A 223 11.49 -22.20 -2.22
N ASP A 224 12.26 -22.83 -3.12
CA ASP A 224 12.78 -22.16 -4.32
C ASP A 224 11.63 -21.57 -5.13
N PHE A 225 11.83 -20.40 -5.74
CA PHE A 225 10.78 -19.68 -6.47
C PHE A 225 10.14 -20.52 -7.58
N TYR A 226 10.90 -21.27 -8.37
CA TYR A 226 10.34 -22.08 -9.44
C TYR A 226 9.58 -23.32 -8.92
N SER A 227 9.82 -23.69 -7.65
CA SER A 227 9.20 -24.83 -6.99
C SER A 227 8.04 -24.46 -6.04
N CYS A 228 7.80 -23.17 -5.81
CA CYS A 228 6.79 -22.67 -4.88
C CYS A 228 5.43 -22.42 -5.56
N ASP A 229 4.37 -22.26 -4.77
CA ASP A 229 3.02 -21.95 -5.26
C ASP A 229 2.67 -20.46 -5.07
N LEU A 230 3.25 -19.85 -4.03
CA LEU A 230 3.07 -18.45 -3.62
C LEU A 230 4.43 -17.82 -3.35
N ILE A 231 4.66 -16.62 -3.88
CA ILE A 231 5.81 -15.78 -3.52
C ILE A 231 5.31 -14.66 -2.62
N LEU A 232 5.97 -14.48 -1.47
CA LEU A 232 5.71 -13.39 -0.56
C LEU A 232 7.00 -12.59 -0.39
N ALA A 233 6.99 -11.29 -0.71
CA ALA A 233 8.22 -10.52 -0.73
C ALA A 233 7.99 -9.01 -0.61
N SER A 234 9.06 -8.28 -0.30
CA SER A 234 9.11 -6.84 -0.48
C SER A 234 9.51 -6.47 -1.92
N PRO A 235 9.16 -5.25 -2.39
CA PRO A 235 9.62 -4.79 -3.69
C PRO A 235 11.15 -4.79 -3.82
N LEU A 236 11.86 -4.33 -2.78
CA LEU A 236 13.32 -4.33 -2.74
C LEU A 236 13.88 -5.76 -2.82
N GLY A 237 13.34 -6.67 -2.01
CA GLY A 237 13.80 -8.06 -1.98
C GLY A 237 13.66 -8.75 -3.34
N LEU A 238 12.55 -8.53 -4.04
CA LEU A 238 12.38 -9.05 -5.41
C LEU A 238 13.28 -8.37 -6.42
N ARG A 239 13.42 -7.04 -6.36
CA ARG A 239 14.30 -6.31 -7.28
C ARG A 239 15.72 -6.85 -7.20
N MET A 240 16.25 -7.00 -5.99
CA MET A 240 17.56 -7.60 -5.76
C MET A 240 17.68 -9.02 -6.33
N SER A 241 16.63 -9.83 -6.19
CA SER A 241 16.58 -11.18 -6.78
C SER A 241 16.63 -11.14 -8.31
N ILE A 242 15.83 -10.28 -8.94
CA ILE A 242 15.77 -10.12 -10.40
C ILE A 242 17.10 -9.61 -10.96
N GLU A 243 17.70 -8.61 -10.31
CA GLU A 243 19.00 -8.06 -10.74
C GLU A 243 20.13 -9.07 -10.56
N LYS A 244 20.11 -9.85 -9.47
CA LYS A 244 21.09 -10.92 -9.22
C LYS A 244 20.99 -12.06 -10.22
N GLU A 245 19.77 -12.54 -10.49
CA GLU A 245 19.50 -13.66 -11.40
C GLU A 245 19.46 -13.21 -12.87
N LYS A 246 19.42 -11.91 -13.14
CA LYS A 246 19.17 -11.30 -14.46
C LYS A 246 17.90 -11.83 -15.15
N SER A 247 16.97 -12.35 -14.36
CA SER A 247 15.74 -12.99 -14.82
C SER A 247 14.61 -12.71 -13.83
N ALA A 248 13.40 -12.58 -14.37
CA ALA A 248 12.17 -12.48 -13.61
C ALA A 248 11.18 -13.59 -14.01
N ASP A 249 11.66 -14.67 -14.63
CA ASP A 249 10.80 -15.68 -15.26
C ASP A 249 9.88 -16.40 -14.26
N PHE A 250 10.26 -16.45 -12.98
CA PHE A 250 9.40 -16.92 -11.88
C PHE A 250 8.11 -16.08 -11.70
N LEU A 251 8.01 -14.90 -12.32
CA LEU A 251 6.82 -14.03 -12.33
C LEU A 251 5.95 -14.16 -13.59
N SER A 252 6.34 -15.01 -14.55
CA SER A 252 5.63 -15.18 -15.83
C SER A 252 4.21 -15.75 -15.68
N SER A 253 3.97 -16.53 -14.62
CA SER A 253 2.74 -17.33 -14.44
C SER A 253 1.85 -16.90 -13.27
N ILE A 254 2.02 -15.66 -12.79
CA ILE A 254 1.20 -15.11 -11.72
C ILE A 254 -0.25 -14.93 -12.19
N GLU A 255 -1.18 -15.58 -11.50
CA GLU A 255 -2.64 -15.52 -11.72
C GLU A 255 -3.33 -14.61 -10.69
N ILE A 256 -2.76 -14.45 -9.49
CA ILE A 256 -3.22 -13.50 -8.46
C ILE A 256 -2.04 -12.65 -7.97
N LEU A 257 -2.16 -11.33 -8.10
CA LEU A 257 -1.27 -10.36 -7.47
C LEU A 257 -2.00 -9.69 -6.31
N VAL A 258 -1.37 -9.66 -5.14
CA VAL A 258 -1.80 -8.86 -3.99
C VAL A 258 -0.73 -7.83 -3.67
N VAL A 259 -1.12 -6.57 -3.51
CA VAL A 259 -0.24 -5.50 -3.02
C VAL A 259 -0.94 -4.87 -1.82
N ASP A 260 -0.40 -5.11 -0.63
CA ASP A 260 -0.97 -4.63 0.63
C ASP A 260 -0.16 -3.48 1.22
N GLN A 261 -0.85 -2.60 1.96
CA GLN A 261 -0.29 -1.40 2.58
C GLN A 261 0.44 -0.49 1.58
N MET A 262 -0.22 -0.17 0.46
CA MET A 262 0.41 0.65 -0.60
C MET A 262 0.86 2.03 -0.13
N ASN A 263 0.25 2.60 0.90
CA ASN A 263 0.70 3.84 1.53
C ASN A 263 2.11 3.72 2.14
N ALA A 264 2.42 2.58 2.77
CA ALA A 264 3.74 2.32 3.34
C ALA A 264 4.76 2.04 2.23
N LEU A 265 4.38 1.28 1.19
CA LEU A 265 5.22 1.05 0.02
C LEU A 265 5.61 2.36 -0.69
N ALA A 266 4.69 3.32 -0.77
CA ALA A 266 4.95 4.65 -1.32
C ALA A 266 5.97 5.45 -0.48
N MET A 267 6.00 5.23 0.84
CA MET A 267 6.99 5.84 1.74
C MET A 267 8.36 5.15 1.74
N GLN A 268 8.48 3.96 1.13
CA GLN A 268 9.74 3.25 0.95
C GLN A 268 10.41 3.64 -0.37
N ASN A 269 10.00 3.05 -1.48
CA ASN A 269 10.47 3.43 -2.80
C ASN A 269 9.47 2.94 -3.84
N TRP A 270 8.71 3.89 -4.40
CA TRP A 270 7.67 3.57 -5.37
C TRP A 270 8.24 2.99 -6.67
N ASP A 271 9.47 3.38 -7.06
CA ASP A 271 10.12 2.85 -8.26
C ASP A 271 10.34 1.35 -8.17
N HIS A 272 10.58 0.80 -6.96
CA HIS A 272 10.69 -0.64 -6.77
C HIS A 272 9.38 -1.35 -7.05
N VAL A 273 8.24 -0.76 -6.66
CA VAL A 273 6.92 -1.31 -6.98
C VAL A 273 6.70 -1.31 -8.49
N GLN A 274 6.96 -0.18 -9.16
CA GLN A 274 6.82 -0.06 -10.61
C GLN A 274 7.75 -1.04 -11.35
N PHE A 275 8.97 -1.23 -10.86
CA PHE A 275 9.92 -2.20 -11.40
C PHE A 275 9.37 -3.63 -11.33
N ILE A 276 8.82 -4.06 -10.18
CA ILE A 276 8.23 -5.40 -10.10
C ILE A 276 7.01 -5.54 -11.03
N LEU A 277 6.14 -4.53 -11.08
CA LEU A 277 4.95 -4.58 -11.93
C LEU A 277 5.28 -4.66 -13.42
N SER A 278 6.38 -4.05 -13.87
CA SER A 278 6.83 -4.14 -15.28
C SER A 278 7.42 -5.49 -15.66
N HIS A 279 7.79 -6.32 -14.68
CA HIS A 279 8.33 -7.67 -14.87
C HIS A 279 7.26 -8.78 -14.74
N LEU A 280 6.03 -8.44 -14.35
CA LEU A 280 4.97 -9.43 -14.17
C LEU A 280 4.41 -9.94 -15.49
N ASN A 281 4.22 -11.27 -15.58
CA ASN A 281 3.58 -11.95 -16.70
C ASN A 281 4.24 -11.72 -18.07
N ASN A 282 5.51 -11.31 -18.10
CA ASN A 282 6.30 -11.31 -19.31
C ASN A 282 6.57 -12.76 -19.75
N LEU A 283 6.77 -12.95 -21.06
CA LEU A 283 7.22 -14.23 -21.59
C LEU A 283 8.59 -14.56 -20.97
N PRO A 284 8.78 -15.79 -20.47
CA PRO A 284 10.04 -16.18 -19.86
C PRO A 284 11.15 -16.17 -20.92
N LYS A 285 12.37 -15.84 -20.49
CA LYS A 285 13.55 -15.90 -21.35
C LYS A 285 14.11 -17.32 -21.42
N GLU A 286 14.00 -18.08 -20.33
CA GLU A 286 14.44 -19.46 -20.22
C GLU A 286 13.23 -20.40 -20.09
N SER A 287 13.22 -21.50 -20.83
CA SER A 287 12.16 -22.51 -20.75
C SER A 287 12.23 -23.38 -19.49
N ARG A 288 13.44 -23.57 -18.93
CA ARG A 288 13.71 -24.45 -17.78
C ARG A 288 12.95 -25.79 -17.90
N ASP A 289 12.17 -26.16 -16.88
CA ASP A 289 11.41 -27.40 -16.80
C ASP A 289 9.96 -27.28 -17.34
N ALA A 290 9.67 -26.25 -18.16
CA ALA A 290 8.32 -26.01 -18.65
C ALA A 290 7.91 -27.04 -19.71
N ASP A 291 6.82 -27.77 -19.45
CA ASP A 291 6.21 -28.68 -20.41
C ASP A 291 5.25 -27.91 -21.32
N PHE A 292 5.74 -27.48 -22.49
CA PHE A 292 4.99 -26.68 -23.46
C PHE A 292 3.68 -27.34 -23.93
N SER A 293 3.61 -28.68 -23.94
CA SER A 293 2.37 -29.40 -24.30
C SER A 293 1.24 -29.14 -23.30
N ARG A 294 1.58 -28.73 -22.07
CA ARG A 294 0.63 -28.49 -20.98
C ARG A 294 0.41 -27.03 -20.66
N ILE A 295 1.13 -26.12 -21.32
CA ILE A 295 0.98 -24.69 -21.09
C ILE A 295 -0.33 -24.22 -21.72
N LYS A 296 -1.12 -23.47 -20.96
CA LYS A 296 -2.37 -22.89 -21.50
C LYS A 296 -2.05 -21.92 -22.65
N PRO A 297 -2.81 -21.92 -23.77
CA PRO A 297 -2.50 -21.13 -24.96
C PRO A 297 -2.32 -19.63 -24.68
N TRP A 298 -3.13 -19.06 -23.78
CA TRP A 298 -3.04 -17.64 -23.42
C TRP A 298 -1.73 -17.25 -22.71
N TYR A 299 -0.97 -18.19 -22.15
CA TYR A 299 0.39 -17.92 -21.69
C TYR A 299 1.34 -17.78 -22.88
N LEU A 300 1.25 -18.69 -23.86
CA LEU A 300 2.05 -18.68 -25.09
C LEU A 300 1.80 -17.41 -25.92
N ASP A 301 0.55 -16.97 -25.97
CA ASP A 301 0.13 -15.76 -26.70
C ASP A 301 0.44 -14.45 -25.96
N GLY A 302 1.00 -14.50 -24.75
CA GLY A 302 1.30 -13.31 -23.95
C GLY A 302 0.06 -12.60 -23.38
N TYR A 303 -1.06 -13.32 -23.23
CA TYR A 303 -2.33 -12.76 -22.73
C TYR A 303 -2.57 -12.94 -21.22
N SER A 304 -1.65 -13.59 -20.50
CA SER A 304 -1.79 -13.87 -19.07
C SER A 304 -2.01 -12.62 -18.20
N ALA A 305 -1.40 -11.48 -18.55
CA ALA A 305 -1.60 -10.20 -17.86
C ALA A 305 -3.07 -9.70 -17.90
N TYR A 306 -3.86 -10.12 -18.88
CA TYR A 306 -5.29 -9.78 -19.01
C TYR A 306 -6.20 -10.74 -18.24
N LEU A 307 -5.66 -11.84 -17.71
CA LEU A 307 -6.39 -12.83 -16.93
C LEU A 307 -5.99 -12.82 -15.45
N ARG A 308 -4.85 -12.19 -15.11
CA ARG A 308 -4.40 -12.01 -13.74
C ARG A 308 -5.38 -11.14 -12.96
N GLN A 309 -5.76 -11.60 -11.78
CA GLN A 309 -6.47 -10.79 -10.79
C GLN A 309 -5.47 -10.01 -9.94
N SER A 310 -5.59 -8.69 -9.93
CA SER A 310 -4.74 -7.79 -9.13
C SER A 310 -5.56 -7.16 -7.99
N ILE A 311 -5.10 -7.29 -6.75
CA ILE A 311 -5.79 -6.86 -5.53
C ILE A 311 -4.89 -5.86 -4.81
N PHE A 312 -5.29 -4.59 -4.83
CA PHE A 312 -4.55 -3.46 -4.28
C PHE A 312 -5.25 -2.93 -3.03
N MET A 313 -4.50 -2.82 -1.94
CA MET A 313 -5.03 -2.54 -0.62
C MET A 313 -4.28 -1.36 0.02
N SER A 314 -5.02 -0.34 0.45
CA SER A 314 -4.45 0.87 1.05
C SER A 314 -5.46 1.53 2.01
N PRO A 315 -5.02 2.23 3.07
CA PRO A 315 -5.91 3.04 3.90
C PRO A 315 -6.50 4.24 3.16
N PHE A 316 -5.80 4.75 2.15
CA PHE A 316 -6.21 5.88 1.32
C PHE A 316 -5.64 5.81 -0.10
N GLU A 317 -6.11 6.71 -0.95
CA GLU A 317 -5.70 6.84 -2.34
C GLU A 317 -4.63 7.91 -2.55
N ILE A 318 -3.67 7.63 -3.44
CA ILE A 318 -2.68 8.60 -3.91
C ILE A 318 -2.67 8.60 -5.45
N PRO A 319 -2.18 9.67 -6.10
CA PRO A 319 -2.13 9.74 -7.57
C PRO A 319 -1.44 8.52 -8.22
N GLU A 320 -0.38 8.02 -7.58
CA GLU A 320 0.42 6.89 -8.04
C GLU A 320 -0.40 5.59 -8.10
N THR A 321 -1.15 5.30 -7.04
CA THR A 321 -2.00 4.09 -6.96
C THR A 321 -3.22 4.21 -7.88
N ARG A 322 -3.82 5.40 -8.00
CA ARG A 322 -4.89 5.67 -8.98
C ARG A 322 -4.40 5.48 -10.41
N SER A 323 -3.19 5.92 -10.71
CA SER A 323 -2.55 5.72 -12.02
C SER A 323 -2.37 4.23 -12.35
N LEU A 324 -1.88 3.44 -11.38
CA LEU A 324 -1.79 1.98 -11.55
C LEU A 324 -3.16 1.33 -11.82
N PHE A 325 -4.19 1.70 -11.05
CA PHE A 325 -5.55 1.21 -11.26
C PHE A 325 -6.08 1.56 -12.67
N ASN A 326 -5.82 2.78 -13.15
CA ASN A 326 -6.31 3.22 -14.45
C ASN A 326 -5.54 2.58 -15.62
N ALA A 327 -4.21 2.53 -15.55
CA ALA A 327 -3.34 2.21 -16.68
C ALA A 327 -2.82 0.76 -16.69
N SER A 328 -2.61 0.16 -15.51
CA SER A 328 -1.92 -1.13 -15.36
C SER A 328 -2.86 -2.31 -15.10
N LEU A 329 -4.05 -2.05 -14.55
CA LEU A 329 -5.07 -3.08 -14.31
C LEU A 329 -5.93 -3.29 -15.56
N LYS A 330 -5.75 -4.46 -16.20
CA LYS A 330 -6.22 -4.79 -17.55
C LYS A 330 -7.10 -6.05 -17.59
N ASN A 331 -7.53 -6.56 -16.44
CA ASN A 331 -8.22 -7.84 -16.37
C ASN A 331 -9.53 -7.88 -17.19
N LEU A 332 -9.65 -8.85 -18.09
CA LEU A 332 -10.82 -9.06 -18.96
C LEU A 332 -12.15 -9.26 -18.22
N ALA A 333 -12.11 -9.72 -16.97
CA ALA A 333 -13.30 -9.85 -16.15
C ALA A 333 -13.88 -8.49 -15.78
N GLY A 334 -13.02 -7.48 -15.63
CA GLY A 334 -13.39 -6.18 -15.11
C GLY A 334 -12.52 -5.75 -13.91
N LYS A 335 -12.85 -4.61 -13.31
CA LYS A 335 -12.10 -3.98 -12.22
C LYS A 335 -13.02 -3.15 -11.35
N VAL A 336 -12.72 -3.12 -10.06
CA VAL A 336 -13.54 -2.49 -9.03
C VAL A 336 -12.66 -1.57 -8.22
N ARG A 337 -13.11 -0.33 -8.00
CA ARG A 337 -12.48 0.61 -7.06
C ARG A 337 -13.48 0.96 -5.97
N VAL A 338 -13.13 0.67 -4.72
CA VAL A 338 -13.94 1.08 -3.56
C VAL A 338 -13.82 2.60 -3.39
N GLU A 339 -14.95 3.26 -3.17
CA GLU A 339 -15.03 4.68 -2.86
C GLU A 339 -15.31 4.89 -1.38
N LYS A 340 -14.71 5.94 -0.82
CA LYS A 340 -14.93 6.37 0.55
C LYS A 340 -15.15 7.86 0.58
N THR A 341 -16.24 8.27 1.22
CA THR A 341 -16.45 9.67 1.60
C THR A 341 -15.63 9.96 2.84
N TRP A 342 -14.81 11.01 2.79
CA TRP A 342 -13.95 11.42 3.90
C TRP A 342 -14.67 12.44 4.77
N PRO A 343 -14.74 12.24 6.09
CA PRO A 343 -15.05 13.33 7.01
C PRO A 343 -13.89 14.33 7.04
N ALA A 344 -14.19 15.57 7.42
CA ALA A 344 -13.13 16.54 7.74
C ALA A 344 -12.30 16.02 8.91
N LEU A 345 -10.99 16.25 8.85
CA LEU A 345 -10.07 15.85 9.89
C LEU A 345 -10.28 16.72 11.13
N HIS A 346 -10.26 16.10 12.31
CA HIS A 346 -10.30 16.85 13.56
C HIS A 346 -8.96 17.58 13.80
N VAL A 347 -9.05 18.87 14.10
CA VAL A 347 -7.92 19.76 14.38
C VAL A 347 -8.24 20.59 15.63
N PRO A 348 -7.24 21.11 16.36
CA PRO A 348 -7.49 21.96 17.52
C PRO A 348 -8.38 23.16 17.17
N GLU A 349 -9.36 23.45 18.03
CA GLU A 349 -10.36 24.50 17.78
C GLU A 349 -9.71 25.89 17.74
N GLY A 350 -10.20 26.75 16.85
CA GLY A 350 -9.75 28.13 16.70
C GLY A 350 -8.42 28.33 15.96
N VAL A 351 -7.65 27.27 15.66
CA VAL A 351 -6.41 27.41 14.88
C VAL A 351 -6.75 27.77 13.43
N ASP A 352 -6.40 28.99 13.04
CA ASP A 352 -6.62 29.47 11.67
C ASP A 352 -5.74 28.71 10.67
N GLN A 353 -6.36 28.25 9.59
CA GLN A 353 -5.76 27.42 8.55
C GLN A 353 -5.90 28.12 7.21
N THR A 354 -4.83 28.79 6.78
CA THR A 354 -4.84 29.47 5.48
C THR A 354 -4.38 28.51 4.38
N PHE A 355 -5.28 28.15 3.47
CA PHE A 355 -4.93 27.41 2.25
C PHE A 355 -4.54 28.39 1.15
N LEU A 356 -3.29 28.29 0.70
CA LEU A 356 -2.69 29.14 -0.31
C LEU A 356 -2.61 28.36 -1.62
N THR A 357 -3.48 28.68 -2.56
CA THR A 357 -3.54 28.03 -3.87
C THR A 357 -2.61 28.71 -4.88
N PHE A 358 -2.04 27.91 -5.79
CA PHE A 358 -1.29 28.41 -6.94
C PHE A 358 -1.72 27.70 -8.24
N ASP A 359 -1.60 28.41 -9.35
CA ASP A 359 -2.08 27.91 -10.64
C ASP A 359 -1.11 26.93 -11.30
N CYS A 360 -1.60 25.73 -11.59
CA CYS A 360 -0.83 24.71 -12.30
C CYS A 360 -1.66 23.99 -13.37
N SER A 361 -1.50 24.40 -14.62
CA SER A 361 -2.22 23.84 -15.77
C SER A 361 -1.71 22.47 -16.24
N ASN A 362 -0.47 22.12 -15.94
CA ASN A 362 0.16 20.88 -16.39
C ASN A 362 0.81 20.17 -15.20
N PRO A 363 0.48 18.89 -14.92
CA PRO A 363 1.01 18.19 -13.75
C PRO A 363 2.54 18.04 -13.78
N LYS A 364 3.16 18.08 -14.98
CA LYS A 364 4.63 18.00 -15.10
C LYS A 364 5.35 19.23 -14.55
N ASP A 365 4.69 20.39 -14.58
CA ASP A 365 5.29 21.66 -14.15
C ASP A 365 5.01 21.94 -12.66
N GLU A 366 4.24 21.07 -11.99
CA GLU A 366 3.73 21.29 -10.63
C GLU A 366 4.85 21.49 -9.61
N ALA A 367 5.86 20.62 -9.63
CA ALA A 367 6.98 20.72 -8.69
C ALA A 367 7.75 22.04 -8.86
N ASP A 368 7.93 22.51 -10.10
CA ASP A 368 8.64 23.77 -10.39
C ASP A 368 7.80 24.98 -10.00
N LYS A 369 6.50 24.97 -10.31
CA LYS A 369 5.58 26.04 -9.95
C LYS A 369 5.39 26.17 -8.44
N ARG A 370 5.27 25.05 -7.72
CA ARG A 370 5.22 25.06 -6.25
C ARG A 370 6.49 25.62 -5.65
N PHE A 371 7.64 25.18 -6.13
CA PHE A 371 8.94 25.67 -5.65
C PHE A 371 9.08 27.16 -5.90
N SER A 372 8.72 27.63 -7.10
CA SER A 372 8.67 29.05 -7.43
C SER A 372 7.73 29.79 -6.46
N TYR A 373 6.48 29.36 -6.32
CA TYR A 373 5.51 30.01 -5.45
C TYR A 373 5.99 30.12 -3.99
N PHE A 374 6.55 29.03 -3.48
CA PHE A 374 7.08 28.99 -2.13
C PHE A 374 8.24 29.97 -1.95
N THR A 375 9.17 30.03 -2.90
CA THR A 375 10.41 30.82 -2.79
C THR A 375 10.24 32.30 -3.13
N THR A 376 9.32 32.65 -4.03
CA THR A 376 9.11 34.04 -4.48
C THR A 376 7.97 34.74 -3.76
N HIS A 377 6.94 34.01 -3.31
CA HIS A 377 5.76 34.61 -2.70
C HIS A 377 5.63 34.32 -1.21
N LEU A 378 5.71 33.04 -0.79
CA LEU A 378 5.42 32.68 0.60
C LEU A 378 6.59 32.96 1.54
N LEU A 379 7.75 32.35 1.28
CA LEU A 379 8.91 32.43 2.17
C LEU A 379 9.39 33.88 2.40
N PRO A 380 9.46 34.77 1.39
CA PRO A 380 9.82 36.17 1.63
C PRO A 380 8.84 36.90 2.55
N LYS A 381 7.53 36.60 2.50
CA LYS A 381 6.53 37.17 3.41
C LYS A 381 6.74 36.67 4.85
N VAL A 382 7.07 35.39 5.00
CA VAL A 382 7.37 34.77 6.30
C VAL A 382 8.62 35.38 6.91
N LEU A 383 9.70 35.51 6.14
CA LEU A 383 10.97 36.07 6.63
C LEU A 383 10.87 37.54 7.03
N LYS A 384 9.99 38.33 6.39
CA LYS A 384 9.73 39.74 6.75
C LYS A 384 8.83 39.91 7.98
N SER A 385 8.12 38.86 8.39
CA SER A 385 7.21 38.92 9.53
C SER A 385 8.01 38.78 10.83
N ALA A 386 7.86 39.74 11.74
CA ALA A 386 8.48 39.68 13.07
C ALA A 386 8.04 38.46 13.91
N VAL A 387 6.88 37.88 13.59
CA VAL A 387 6.31 36.71 14.29
C VAL A 387 6.66 35.41 13.57
N GLN A 388 6.60 35.37 12.23
CA GLN A 388 6.80 34.14 11.45
C GLN A 388 8.27 33.87 11.08
N SER A 389 9.18 34.81 11.34
CA SER A 389 10.62 34.63 11.09
C SER A 389 11.33 33.77 12.14
N ALA A 390 10.63 33.28 13.18
CA ALA A 390 11.13 32.41 14.23
C ALA A 390 10.15 31.28 14.54
N ASN A 391 10.65 30.19 15.13
CA ASN A 391 9.83 29.04 15.56
C ASN A 391 8.94 28.44 14.45
N THR A 392 9.47 28.43 13.22
CA THR A 392 8.73 28.03 12.01
C THR A 392 9.13 26.64 11.53
N VAL A 393 8.17 25.72 11.47
CA VAL A 393 8.35 24.43 10.83
C VAL A 393 7.94 24.53 9.36
N VAL A 394 8.78 23.99 8.47
CA VAL A 394 8.40 23.76 7.07
C VAL A 394 8.29 22.25 6.85
N PHE A 395 7.06 21.78 6.65
CA PHE A 395 6.77 20.39 6.35
C PHE A 395 6.77 20.17 4.85
N VAL A 396 7.58 19.23 4.36
CA VAL A 396 7.75 18.95 2.92
C VAL A 396 7.38 17.49 2.62
N PRO A 397 6.27 17.24 1.92
CA PRO A 397 5.84 15.88 1.57
C PRO A 397 6.83 15.10 0.68
N SER A 398 7.39 15.77 -0.33
CA SER A 398 8.26 15.15 -1.34
C SER A 398 9.73 15.18 -0.91
N SER A 399 10.41 14.03 -0.90
CA SER A 399 11.86 13.97 -0.67
C SER A 399 12.66 14.74 -1.72
N PHE A 400 12.19 14.80 -2.97
CA PHE A 400 12.84 15.56 -4.03
C PHE A 400 12.76 17.07 -3.77
N ASP A 401 11.56 17.58 -3.43
CA ASP A 401 11.42 19.00 -3.09
C ASP A 401 12.09 19.34 -1.77
N PHE A 402 12.15 18.41 -0.82
CA PHE A 402 12.87 18.62 0.43
C PHE A 402 14.34 19.01 0.18
N ILE A 403 15.00 18.34 -0.77
CA ILE A 403 16.37 18.67 -1.18
C ILE A 403 16.42 20.08 -1.80
N ARG A 404 15.46 20.43 -2.67
CA ARG A 404 15.39 21.76 -3.31
C ARG A 404 15.20 22.88 -2.29
N VAL A 405 14.25 22.73 -1.38
CA VAL A 405 13.94 23.69 -0.30
C VAL A 405 15.14 23.83 0.63
N ARG A 406 15.74 22.72 1.08
CA ARG A 406 16.94 22.75 1.92
C ARG A 406 18.09 23.51 1.25
N ASN A 407 18.34 23.23 -0.02
CA ASN A 407 19.41 23.88 -0.77
C ASN A 407 19.12 25.38 -0.97
N TYR A 408 17.86 25.76 -1.15
CA TYR A 408 17.46 27.16 -1.21
C TYR A 408 17.72 27.89 0.11
N PHE A 409 17.29 27.32 1.25
CA PHE A 409 17.57 27.88 2.59
C PHE A 409 19.07 28.07 2.83
N ARG A 410 19.88 27.10 2.42
CA ARG A 410 21.36 27.20 2.52
C ARG A 410 21.95 28.33 1.67
N LYS A 411 21.35 28.62 0.51
CA LYS A 411 21.85 29.65 -0.44
C LYS A 411 21.47 31.08 -0.06
N GLN A 412 20.31 31.29 0.56
CA GLN A 412 19.81 32.64 0.87
C GLN A 412 20.72 33.42 1.83
N GLY A 413 21.50 32.73 2.67
CA GLY A 413 22.29 33.37 3.73
C GLY A 413 21.40 33.98 4.82
N GLY A 414 21.90 34.06 6.05
CA GLY A 414 21.18 34.72 7.15
C GLY A 414 19.96 33.97 7.73
N ILE A 415 19.53 32.86 7.15
CA ILE A 415 18.46 32.02 7.70
C ILE A 415 19.07 30.92 8.59
N SER A 416 18.80 30.94 9.90
CA SER A 416 19.17 29.85 10.81
C SER A 416 18.14 28.73 10.73
N PHE A 417 18.58 27.51 10.40
CA PHE A 417 17.67 26.37 10.26
C PHE A 417 18.30 25.03 10.63
N ALA A 418 17.44 24.11 11.07
CA ALA A 418 17.75 22.70 11.25
C ALA A 418 16.94 21.82 10.27
N VAL A 419 17.34 20.56 10.15
CA VAL A 419 16.76 19.60 9.21
C VAL A 419 16.47 18.29 9.93
N LEU A 420 15.27 17.75 9.72
CA LEU A 420 14.89 16.38 10.05
C LEU A 420 14.45 15.65 8.77
N SER A 421 15.31 14.75 8.30
CA SER A 421 15.12 13.96 7.09
C SER A 421 15.26 12.47 7.38
N GLU A 422 14.84 11.63 6.45
CA GLU A 422 14.99 10.18 6.50
C GLU A 422 16.46 9.73 6.71
N TYR A 423 17.43 10.59 6.37
CA TYR A 423 18.87 10.33 6.55
C TYR A 423 19.44 10.88 7.86
N SER A 424 18.63 11.52 8.71
CA SER A 424 19.12 12.11 9.97
C SER A 424 19.44 11.03 10.99
N SER A 425 20.65 11.06 11.57
CA SER A 425 21.05 10.17 12.65
C SER A 425 20.34 10.53 13.96
N ASN A 426 20.26 9.60 14.93
CA ASN A 426 19.65 9.89 16.25
C ASN A 426 20.32 11.09 16.95
N GLN A 427 21.64 11.25 16.78
CA GLN A 427 22.37 12.38 17.34
C GLN A 427 21.97 13.70 16.67
N ASP A 428 21.88 13.72 15.33
CA ASP A 428 21.47 14.91 14.59
C ASP A 428 20.02 15.28 14.86
N ILE A 429 19.14 14.28 14.99
CA ILE A 429 17.73 14.49 15.37
C ILE A 429 17.65 15.18 16.72
N SER A 430 18.38 14.69 17.72
CA SER A 430 18.39 15.29 19.06
C SER A 430 18.89 16.74 19.03
N ARG A 431 20.04 16.97 18.36
CA ARG A 431 20.63 18.32 18.21
C ARG A 431 19.72 19.29 17.47
N ALA A 432 19.11 18.85 16.36
CA ALA A 432 18.20 19.66 15.55
C ALA A 432 16.95 20.07 16.34
N ARG A 433 16.33 19.12 17.05
CA ARG A 433 15.15 19.40 17.89
C ARG A 433 15.49 20.35 19.02
N GLN A 434 16.61 20.15 19.70
CA GLN A 434 17.04 21.04 20.79
C GLN A 434 17.34 22.45 20.29
N ALA A 435 18.08 22.58 19.18
CA ALA A 435 18.42 23.88 18.60
C ALA A 435 17.20 24.65 18.11
N PHE A 436 16.18 23.97 17.59
CA PHE A 436 14.92 24.58 17.22
C PHE A 436 14.13 25.02 18.47
N PHE A 437 13.98 24.13 19.46
CA PHE A 437 13.24 24.41 20.69
C PHE A 437 13.83 25.60 21.47
N SER A 438 15.16 25.70 21.54
CA SER A 438 15.85 26.81 22.21
C SER A 438 15.89 28.11 21.40
N GLY A 439 15.28 28.17 20.22
CA GLY A 439 15.32 29.32 19.31
C GLY A 439 16.66 29.58 18.63
N LYS A 440 17.66 28.70 18.77
CA LYS A 440 18.96 28.84 18.08
C LYS A 440 18.79 28.76 16.56
N ASN A 441 17.92 27.88 16.10
CA ASN A 441 17.49 27.78 14.72
C ASN A 441 16.04 28.25 14.61
N SER A 442 15.83 29.32 13.84
CA SER A 442 14.51 29.90 13.63
C SER A 442 13.59 28.99 12.80
N PHE A 443 14.17 28.16 11.94
CA PHE A 443 13.43 27.25 11.08
C PHE A 443 13.78 25.78 11.31
N LEU A 444 12.80 24.90 11.13
CA LEU A 444 12.98 23.46 11.12
C LEU A 444 12.33 22.87 9.86
N LEU A 445 13.15 22.35 8.94
CA LEU A 445 12.68 21.66 7.75
C LEU A 445 12.46 20.19 8.08
N ILE A 446 11.26 19.67 7.81
CA ILE A 446 10.90 18.28 8.09
C ILE A 446 10.36 17.61 6.83
N SER A 447 10.92 16.46 6.47
CA SER A 447 10.36 15.61 5.40
C SER A 447 9.21 14.75 5.92
N GLU A 448 8.21 14.46 5.07
CA GLU A 448 7.14 13.53 5.45
C GLU A 448 7.68 12.13 5.76
N ARG A 449 8.67 11.65 5.01
CA ARG A 449 9.30 10.34 5.26
C ARG A 449 9.93 10.27 6.64
N PHE A 450 10.64 11.31 7.08
CA PHE A 450 11.14 11.36 8.45
C PHE A 450 10.02 11.17 9.47
N HIS A 451 8.91 11.92 9.31
CA HIS A 451 7.80 11.86 10.25
C HIS A 451 7.05 10.51 10.21
N PHE A 452 6.98 9.88 9.04
CA PHE A 452 6.42 8.54 8.86
C PHE A 452 7.18 7.51 9.71
N TYR A 453 8.51 7.46 9.61
CA TYR A 453 9.33 6.47 10.32
C TYR A 453 9.56 6.78 11.81
N ARG A 454 9.67 8.07 12.19
CA ARG A 454 10.16 8.45 13.53
C ARG A 454 9.08 8.98 14.46
N ARG A 455 8.01 9.55 13.91
CA ARG A 455 6.85 10.07 14.64
C ARG A 455 7.14 10.92 15.88
N TYR A 456 8.22 11.72 15.85
CA TYR A 456 8.58 12.56 16.99
C TYR A 456 7.59 13.72 17.16
N LYS A 457 7.18 13.95 18.41
CA LYS A 457 6.50 15.20 18.81
C LYS A 457 7.52 16.35 18.77
N ILE A 458 7.18 17.43 18.06
CA ILE A 458 8.08 18.56 17.82
C ILE A 458 7.63 19.75 18.66
N ARG A 459 8.43 20.14 19.66
CA ARG A 459 8.15 21.28 20.54
C ARG A 459 8.71 22.59 19.97
N GLY A 460 8.24 23.72 20.48
CA GLY A 460 8.71 25.05 20.11
C GLY A 460 8.13 25.56 18.80
N ILE A 461 7.05 24.97 18.30
CA ILE A 461 6.38 25.41 17.07
C ILE A 461 5.47 26.59 17.39
N ARG A 462 5.55 27.65 16.59
CA ARG A 462 4.57 28.75 16.54
C ARG A 462 3.99 28.93 15.13
N ASN A 463 4.76 28.62 14.11
CA ASN A 463 4.32 28.77 12.73
C ASN A 463 4.53 27.46 11.97
N ILE A 464 3.51 27.04 11.22
CA ILE A 464 3.53 25.79 10.46
C ILE A 464 3.30 26.13 8.99
N LEU A 465 4.29 25.81 8.17
CA LEU A 465 4.25 25.97 6.72
C LEU A 465 4.27 24.59 6.07
N PHE A 466 3.13 24.14 5.60
CA PHE A 466 3.05 22.97 4.75
C PHE A 466 3.43 23.39 3.32
N TYR A 467 4.64 23.02 2.88
CA TYR A 467 5.08 23.18 1.49
C TYR A 467 4.13 22.45 0.53
N GLY A 468 3.52 21.37 1.01
CA GLY A 468 2.33 20.76 0.46
C GLY A 468 1.55 20.02 1.53
N PRO A 469 0.27 19.71 1.31
CA PRO A 469 -0.48 18.89 2.26
C PRO A 469 0.19 17.52 2.43
N PRO A 470 0.19 16.95 3.65
CA PRO A 470 0.77 15.63 3.88
C PRO A 470 -0.01 14.55 3.14
N SER A 471 0.68 13.50 2.70
CA SER A 471 0.05 12.35 2.05
C SER A 471 -0.80 11.58 3.06
N HIS A 472 -0.29 11.42 4.28
CA HIS A 472 -1.00 10.88 5.43
C HIS A 472 -1.76 12.00 6.17
N PRO A 473 -3.11 11.99 6.18
CA PRO A 473 -3.91 13.11 6.69
C PRO A 473 -3.65 13.40 8.17
N GLN A 474 -3.49 12.38 9.01
CA GLN A 474 -3.28 12.52 10.45
C GLN A 474 -2.00 13.27 10.81
N PHE A 475 -1.07 13.44 9.87
CA PHE A 475 0.16 14.21 10.09
C PHE A 475 -0.20 15.70 10.17
N PHE A 476 -1.21 16.14 9.43
CA PHE A 476 -1.72 17.50 9.48
C PHE A 476 -2.22 17.86 10.88
N SER A 477 -3.12 17.04 11.45
CA SER A 477 -3.65 17.28 12.79
C SER A 477 -2.56 17.23 13.86
N GLU A 478 -1.62 16.29 13.76
CA GLU A 478 -0.52 16.19 14.71
C GLU A 478 0.35 17.44 14.77
N PHE A 479 0.75 17.97 13.62
CA PHE A 479 1.55 19.19 13.57
C PHE A 479 0.79 20.40 14.12
N LEU A 480 -0.54 20.43 13.99
CA LEU A 480 -1.37 21.48 14.60
C LEU A 480 -1.54 21.30 16.11
N THR A 481 -1.45 20.07 16.63
CA THR A 481 -1.52 19.81 18.07
C THR A 481 -0.19 20.05 18.79
N TYR A 482 0.94 19.90 18.10
CA TYR A 482 2.27 19.98 18.72
C TYR A 482 2.63 21.32 19.41
N PRO A 483 2.21 22.51 18.92
CA PRO A 483 2.39 23.78 19.64
C PRO A 483 1.87 23.74 21.08
N PHE A 484 0.74 23.07 21.31
CA PHE A 484 0.08 22.98 22.63
C PHE A 484 0.74 21.98 23.59
N LEU A 485 1.89 21.42 23.21
CA LEU A 485 2.76 20.68 24.14
C LEU A 485 3.64 21.61 24.99
N ASP A 486 3.70 22.89 24.63
CA ASP A 486 4.42 23.91 25.38
C ASP A 486 3.46 24.69 26.28
N ASP A 487 3.88 24.97 27.51
CA ASP A 487 3.04 25.68 28.48
C ASP A 487 2.81 27.13 28.04
N GLY A 488 1.57 27.60 28.20
CA GLY A 488 1.19 29.01 27.94
C GLY A 488 1.08 29.39 26.46
N VAL A 489 0.91 28.42 25.56
CA VAL A 489 0.64 28.68 24.13
C VAL A 489 -0.84 28.85 23.91
N GLU A 490 -1.24 30.02 23.44
CA GLU A 490 -2.61 30.31 23.04
C GLU A 490 -2.81 30.05 21.54
N VAL A 491 -4.06 29.83 21.14
CA VAL A 491 -4.43 29.58 19.75
C VAL A 491 -4.01 30.76 18.83
N SER A 492 -4.07 31.99 19.34
CA SER A 492 -3.66 33.20 18.62
C SER A 492 -2.16 33.26 18.30
N ASP A 493 -1.34 32.48 19.01
CA ASP A 493 0.11 32.43 18.80
C ASP A 493 0.51 31.52 17.63
N ILE A 494 -0.46 30.80 17.06
CA ILE A 494 -0.22 29.76 16.07
C ILE A 494 -0.69 30.22 14.70
N THR A 495 0.18 30.05 13.70
CA THR A 495 -0.21 30.23 12.30
C THR A 495 -0.03 28.94 11.50
N CYS A 496 -1.00 28.60 10.66
CA CYS A 496 -0.91 27.47 9.74
C CYS A 496 -1.14 27.94 8.30
N ARG A 497 -0.20 27.63 7.41
CA ARG A 497 -0.33 27.89 5.96
C ARG A 497 -0.06 26.62 5.17
N VAL A 498 -0.94 26.33 4.22
CA VAL A 498 -0.85 25.14 3.36
C VAL A 498 -0.76 25.57 1.91
N VAL A 499 0.39 25.35 1.28
CA VAL A 499 0.54 25.56 -0.16
C VAL A 499 -0.11 24.38 -0.89
N SER A 500 -1.01 24.66 -1.82
CA SER A 500 -1.71 23.61 -2.55
C SER A 500 -2.05 24.00 -3.98
N CYS A 501 -2.36 23.01 -4.81
CA CYS A 501 -2.95 23.20 -6.13
C CYS A 501 -3.97 22.10 -6.41
N ARG A 502 -4.64 22.16 -7.57
CA ARG A 502 -5.63 21.17 -8.00
C ARG A 502 -5.13 19.71 -8.00
N TYR A 503 -3.82 19.49 -8.12
CA TYR A 503 -3.25 18.13 -8.11
C TYR A 503 -3.10 17.54 -6.69
N ASP A 504 -3.30 18.35 -5.65
CA ASP A 504 -3.33 17.88 -4.25
C ASP A 504 -4.69 17.35 -3.81
N TRP A 505 -5.67 17.23 -4.73
CA TRP A 505 -7.06 16.92 -4.42
C TRP A 505 -7.23 15.78 -3.41
N PHE A 506 -6.59 14.63 -3.67
CA PHE A 506 -6.69 13.48 -2.78
C PHE A 506 -6.20 13.77 -1.36
N LYS A 507 -5.13 14.55 -1.21
CA LYS A 507 -4.55 14.89 0.09
C LYS A 507 -5.45 15.87 0.83
N LEU A 508 -5.93 16.90 0.14
CA LEU A 508 -6.85 17.90 0.69
C LEU A 508 -8.22 17.29 1.05
N GLU A 509 -8.75 16.37 0.24
CA GLU A 509 -10.03 15.70 0.51
C GLU A 509 -10.00 14.99 1.88
N ARG A 510 -8.87 14.41 2.25
CA ARG A 510 -8.72 13.72 3.54
C ARG A 510 -8.53 14.66 4.73
N ILE A 511 -8.19 15.92 4.48
CA ILE A 511 -8.03 16.96 5.51
C ILE A 511 -9.34 17.72 5.68
N LEU A 512 -9.92 18.19 4.59
CA LEU A 512 -11.12 19.05 4.56
C LEU A 512 -12.43 18.25 4.48
N GLY A 513 -12.34 16.95 4.19
CA GLY A 513 -13.49 16.08 3.94
C GLY A 513 -14.03 16.25 2.51
N SER A 514 -14.71 15.22 1.99
CA SER A 514 -15.23 15.19 0.62
C SER A 514 -16.23 16.30 0.29
N LYS A 515 -16.83 16.94 1.31
CA LYS A 515 -17.74 18.08 1.12
C LYS A 515 -16.97 19.40 1.01
N GLY A 516 -16.09 19.69 1.98
CA GLY A 516 -15.41 21.00 2.08
C GLY A 516 -14.26 21.18 1.10
N VAL A 517 -13.72 20.10 0.53
CA VAL A 517 -12.54 20.22 -0.33
C VAL A 517 -12.80 21.00 -1.63
N ASN A 518 -14.03 20.96 -2.18
CA ASN A 518 -14.41 21.75 -3.37
C ASN A 518 -14.50 23.26 -3.09
N GLU A 519 -14.54 23.68 -1.82
CA GLU A 519 -14.57 25.10 -1.46
C GLU A 519 -13.16 25.72 -1.51
N VAL A 520 -12.12 24.90 -1.33
CA VAL A 520 -10.71 25.34 -1.33
C VAL A 520 -10.07 25.22 -2.70
N LEU A 521 -10.45 24.19 -3.46
CA LEU A 521 -10.07 24.08 -4.86
C LEU A 521 -11.27 24.51 -5.69
N GLU A 522 -11.23 25.72 -6.24
CA GLU A 522 -12.14 26.12 -7.31
C GLU A 522 -11.94 25.14 -8.48
N VAL A 523 -12.73 24.07 -8.53
CA VAL A 523 -12.69 23.02 -9.56
C VAL A 523 -13.52 23.42 -10.77
#